data_AF-A0A1V5Z7C3-F1
#
_entry.id   AF-A0A1V5Z7C3-F1
#
_cell.length_a   1.000
_cell.length_b   1.000
_cell.length_c   1.000
_cell.angle_alpha   90.00
_cell.angle_beta   90.00
_cell.angle_gamma   90.00
#
_symmetry.space_group_name_H-M   'P 1'
#
loop_
_entity.id
_entity.type
_entity.pdbx_description
1 polymer ?
#
loop_
_entity_poly.entity_id
_entity_poly.type
_entity_poly.pdbx_seq_one_letter_code
_entity_poly.pdbx_strand_id
1 'polypeptide(L)'
;MPWLKADFGPAVLAKAREKDVPCISLKSLARQRWPEGASKADRCPKCWYQPVEDDVEASLALRWALSQPIVSILPPGEERYYRKALERCGNLAPITEEETRRLRTLAEDMLPLFPRA
;
A
#
# COMPACT_ATOMS: atom_id res chain seq x y z
N MET A 1 1.46 3.48 0.26
CA MET A 1 2.08 4.83 0.38
C MET A 1 2.68 5.17 1.76
N PRO A 2 2.13 4.75 2.92
CA PRO A 2 2.77 5.01 4.23
C PRO A 2 4.23 4.54 4.34
N TRP A 3 4.56 3.47 3.60
CA TRP A 3 5.92 2.98 3.39
C TRP A 3 6.91 4.06 2.88
N LEU A 4 6.48 4.87 1.92
CA LEU A 4 7.35 5.82 1.20
C LEU A 4 7.52 7.15 1.93
N LYS A 5 6.52 7.57 2.74
CA LYS A 5 6.50 8.89 3.38
C LYS A 5 6.91 8.89 4.87
N ALA A 6 6.77 7.77 5.58
CA ALA A 6 6.92 7.74 7.05
C ALA A 6 7.96 6.73 7.56
N ASP A 7 8.77 6.14 6.67
CA ASP A 7 9.78 5.10 6.97
C ASP A 7 9.25 3.89 7.78
N PHE A 8 7.93 3.79 8.01
CA PHE A 8 7.31 2.75 8.83
C PHE A 8 7.74 1.35 8.37
N GLY A 9 7.76 1.18 7.06
CA GLY A 9 8.08 -0.06 6.40
C GLY A 9 9.54 -0.51 6.51
N PRO A 10 10.51 0.27 5.99
CA PRO A 10 11.91 -0.14 5.96
C PRO A 10 12.46 -0.58 7.32
N ALA A 11 12.14 0.14 8.40
CA ALA A 11 12.61 -0.27 9.73
C ALA A 11 12.02 -1.61 10.20
N VAL A 12 10.76 -1.90 9.86
CA VAL A 12 10.13 -3.20 10.19
C VAL A 12 10.79 -4.33 9.40
N LEU A 13 11.01 -4.14 8.09
CA LEU A 13 11.68 -5.17 7.27
C LEU A 13 13.14 -5.38 7.67
N ALA A 14 13.87 -4.32 8.03
CA ALA A 14 15.22 -4.43 8.55
C ALA A 14 15.25 -5.30 9.81
N LYS A 15 14.32 -5.04 10.76
CA LYS A 15 14.24 -5.83 12.00
C LYS A 15 13.79 -7.27 11.76
N ALA A 16 12.88 -7.49 10.82
CA ALA A 16 12.42 -8.82 10.44
C ALA A 16 13.57 -9.65 9.84
N ARG A 17 14.38 -9.05 8.98
CA ARG A 17 15.57 -9.67 8.40
C ARG A 17 16.62 -10.04 9.46
N GLU A 18 16.88 -9.16 10.43
CA GLU A 18 17.77 -9.48 11.56
C GLU A 18 17.32 -10.70 12.37
N LYS A 19 16.01 -10.96 12.39
CA LYS A 19 15.39 -12.04 13.17
C LYS A 19 15.04 -13.28 12.34
N ASP A 20 15.35 -13.29 11.05
CA ASP A 20 14.93 -14.33 10.10
C ASP A 20 13.41 -14.60 10.13
N VAL A 21 12.62 -13.53 10.18
CA VAL A 21 11.15 -13.60 10.24
C VAL A 21 10.55 -13.20 8.90
N PRO A 22 9.71 -14.05 8.27
CA PRO A 22 8.99 -13.68 7.05
C PRO A 22 7.94 -12.60 7.32
N CYS A 23 7.77 -11.66 6.39
CA CYS A 23 6.80 -10.57 6.49
C CYS A 23 5.67 -10.69 5.47
N ILE A 24 4.47 -10.30 5.88
CA ILE A 24 3.30 -10.14 5.01
C ILE A 24 2.97 -8.65 4.91
N SER A 25 2.72 -8.16 3.70
CA SER A 25 2.23 -6.80 3.50
C SER A 25 0.73 -6.75 3.75
N LEU A 26 0.35 -6.22 4.91
CA LEU A 26 -1.05 -6.08 5.29
C LEU A 26 -1.64 -4.76 4.77
N LYS A 27 -2.79 -4.83 4.11
CA LYS A 27 -3.51 -3.70 3.50
C LYS A 27 -2.70 -3.05 2.36
N SER A 28 -2.21 -3.84 1.42
CA SER A 28 -1.31 -3.35 0.35
C SER A 28 -1.92 -2.29 -0.58
N LEU A 29 -3.25 -2.13 -0.57
CA LEU A 29 -3.97 -1.03 -1.24
C LEU A 29 -4.42 0.08 -0.26
N ALA A 30 -3.74 0.25 0.88
CA ALA A 30 -3.94 1.42 1.73
C ALA A 30 -3.22 2.63 1.12
N ARG A 31 -4.01 3.65 0.76
CA ARG A 31 -3.53 4.90 0.17
C ARG A 31 -3.08 5.86 1.26
N GLN A 32 -4.01 6.34 2.09
CA GLN A 32 -3.73 7.36 3.09
C GLN A 32 -4.80 7.38 4.19
N ARG A 33 -4.62 8.20 5.22
CA ARG A 33 -5.73 8.56 6.13
C ARG A 33 -6.84 9.23 5.33
N TRP A 34 -8.10 9.03 5.74
CA TRP A 34 -9.19 9.82 5.19
C TRP A 34 -8.89 11.32 5.39
N PRO A 35 -8.97 12.15 4.33
CA PRO A 35 -8.87 13.59 4.49
C PRO A 35 -9.90 14.12 5.48
N GLU A 36 -9.57 15.24 6.12
CA GLU A 36 -10.53 15.95 6.94
C GLU A 36 -11.73 16.39 6.10
N GLY A 37 -12.95 16.25 6.64
CA GLY A 37 -14.18 16.54 5.90
C GLY A 37 -14.64 15.47 4.91
N ALA A 38 -13.89 14.37 4.72
CA ALA A 38 -14.33 13.27 3.84
C ALA A 38 -15.66 12.66 4.32
N SER A 39 -16.60 12.49 3.38
CA SER A 39 -17.96 12.05 3.68
C SER A 39 -17.99 10.58 4.09
N LYS A 40 -19.10 10.15 4.71
CA LYS A 40 -19.32 8.73 5.01
C LYS A 40 -19.50 7.90 3.73
N ALA A 41 -19.99 8.49 2.64
CA ALA A 41 -20.14 7.81 1.36
C ALA A 41 -18.79 7.53 0.69
N ASP A 42 -17.81 8.41 0.90
CA ASP A 42 -16.44 8.20 0.44
C ASP A 42 -15.78 7.04 1.21
N ARG A 43 -16.19 6.83 2.47
CA ARG A 43 -15.66 5.75 3.30
C ARG A 43 -16.22 4.41 2.84
N CYS A 44 -15.35 3.51 2.35
CA CYS A 44 -15.70 2.09 2.37
C CYS A 44 -15.97 1.68 3.83
N PRO A 45 -17.17 1.14 4.15
CA PRO A 45 -17.59 0.90 5.52
C PRO A 45 -16.60 0.08 6.36
N LYS A 46 -15.83 -0.82 5.74
CA LYS A 46 -14.85 -1.67 6.43
C LYS A 46 -13.45 -1.04 6.54
N CYS A 47 -13.18 0.04 5.81
CA CYS A 47 -11.86 0.67 5.74
C CYS A 47 -11.83 1.97 6.55
N TRP A 48 -11.09 1.95 7.67
CA TRP A 48 -10.83 3.15 8.49
C TRP A 48 -9.79 4.11 7.89
N TYR A 49 -9.29 3.79 6.69
CA TYR A 49 -8.35 4.58 5.89
C TYR A 49 -8.84 4.66 4.44
N GLN A 50 -8.34 5.62 3.68
CA GLN A 50 -8.62 5.73 2.25
C GLN A 50 -7.83 4.65 1.51
N PRO A 51 -8.50 3.74 0.78
CA PRO A 51 -7.82 2.79 -0.07
C PRO A 51 -7.49 3.39 -1.45
N VAL A 52 -6.70 2.65 -2.22
CA VAL A 52 -6.38 3.00 -3.60
C VAL A 52 -7.55 2.63 -4.50
N GLU A 53 -8.16 3.64 -5.12
CA GLU A 53 -9.29 3.48 -6.06
C GLU A 53 -8.83 3.40 -7.51
N ASP A 54 -7.84 4.19 -7.90
CA ASP A 54 -7.31 4.19 -9.27
C ASP A 54 -6.62 2.86 -9.59
N ASP A 55 -6.92 2.31 -10.76
CA ASP A 55 -6.45 0.99 -11.15
C ASP A 55 -4.96 0.96 -11.50
N VAL A 56 -4.44 2.07 -12.05
CA VAL A 56 -3.02 2.20 -12.35
C VAL A 56 -2.24 2.34 -11.05
N GLU A 57 -2.68 3.19 -10.13
CA GLU A 57 -2.12 3.31 -8.78
C GLU A 57 -2.18 1.98 -8.03
N ALA A 58 -3.28 1.23 -8.14
CA ALA A 58 -3.42 -0.08 -7.49
C ALA A 58 -2.40 -1.09 -8.02
N SER A 59 -2.25 -1.20 -9.35
CA SER A 59 -1.26 -2.06 -9.98
C SER A 59 0.16 -1.72 -9.50
N LEU A 60 0.51 -0.43 -9.51
CA LEU A 60 1.81 0.05 -9.04
C LEU A 60 2.02 -0.25 -7.55
N ALA A 61 1.02 -0.03 -6.70
CA ALA A 61 1.12 -0.28 -5.27
C ALA A 61 1.33 -1.77 -4.95
N LEU A 62 0.64 -2.68 -5.66
CA LEU A 62 0.81 -4.12 -5.48
C LEU A 62 2.18 -4.60 -5.95
N ARG A 63 2.62 -4.18 -7.15
CA ARG A 63 3.95 -4.49 -7.69
C ARG A 63 5.07 -3.95 -6.80
N TRP A 64 4.90 -2.74 -6.25
CA TRP A 64 5.81 -2.18 -5.26
C TRP A 64 5.87 -3.00 -3.98
N ALA A 65 4.72 -3.41 -3.44
CA ALA A 65 4.70 -4.23 -2.23
C ALA A 65 5.42 -5.57 -2.47
N LEU A 66 5.13 -6.24 -3.59
CA LEU A 66 5.73 -7.52 -3.97
C LEU A 66 7.22 -7.44 -4.35
N SER A 67 7.75 -6.26 -4.65
CA SER A 67 9.20 -6.08 -4.87
C SER A 67 9.99 -5.98 -3.56
N GLN A 68 9.31 -5.85 -2.41
CA GLN A 68 9.95 -5.88 -1.10
C GLN A 68 10.14 -7.33 -0.63
N PRO A 69 11.05 -7.63 0.33
CA PRO A 69 11.22 -8.97 0.86
C PRO A 69 10.05 -9.38 1.78
N ILE A 70 8.91 -9.67 1.17
CA ILE A 70 7.67 -10.16 1.79
C ILE A 70 7.25 -11.48 1.15
N VAL A 71 6.45 -12.27 1.85
CA VAL A 71 5.95 -13.57 1.35
C VAL A 71 4.58 -13.48 0.69
N SER A 72 3.79 -12.46 1.03
CA SER A 72 2.47 -12.25 0.42
C SER A 72 1.95 -10.83 0.68
N ILE A 73 0.93 -10.46 -0.09
CA ILE A 73 0.12 -9.27 0.11
C ILE A 73 -1.28 -9.66 0.60
N LEU A 74 -1.88 -8.79 1.43
CA LEU A 74 -3.29 -8.86 1.77
C LEU A 74 -3.94 -7.50 1.48
N PRO A 75 -4.95 -7.42 0.61
CA PRO A 75 -5.64 -6.17 0.32
C PRO A 75 -6.51 -5.71 1.51
N PRO A 76 -7.12 -4.51 1.44
CA PRO A 76 -8.14 -4.08 2.41
C PRO A 76 -9.24 -5.12 2.61
N GLY A 77 -9.82 -5.16 3.82
CA GLY A 77 -10.81 -6.18 4.21
C GLY A 77 -12.20 -6.04 3.57
N GLU A 78 -12.39 -5.07 2.69
CA GLU A 78 -13.61 -4.97 1.88
C GLU A 78 -13.45 -5.74 0.57
N GLU A 79 -14.45 -6.56 0.25
CA GLU A 79 -14.41 -7.59 -0.78
C GLU A 79 -14.06 -7.04 -2.17
N ARG A 80 -14.49 -5.80 -2.45
CA ARG A 80 -14.19 -5.12 -3.71
C ARG A 80 -12.69 -4.94 -3.94
N TYR A 81 -11.89 -4.72 -2.89
CA TYR A 81 -10.44 -4.58 -3.03
C TYR A 81 -9.72 -5.92 -3.14
N TYR A 82 -10.30 -6.99 -2.57
CA TYR A 82 -9.82 -8.33 -2.84
C TYR A 82 -9.98 -8.68 -4.33
N ARG A 83 -11.16 -8.43 -4.90
CA ARG A 83 -11.40 -8.58 -6.35
C ARG A 83 -10.50 -7.67 -7.16
N LYS A 84 -10.34 -6.39 -6.77
CA LYS A 84 -9.42 -5.45 -7.43
C LYS A 84 -8.00 -6.01 -7.48
N ALA A 85 -7.49 -6.57 -6.38
CA ALA A 85 -6.16 -7.17 -6.37
C ALA A 85 -6.06 -8.40 -7.29
N LEU A 86 -7.05 -9.30 -7.25
CA LEU A 86 -7.09 -10.49 -8.11
C LEU A 86 -7.07 -10.16 -9.61
N GLU A 87 -7.85 -9.17 -10.03
CA GLU A 87 -7.92 -8.71 -11.42
C GLU A 87 -6.56 -8.16 -11.93
N ARG A 88 -5.65 -7.76 -11.04
CA ARG A 88 -4.29 -7.28 -11.39
C ARG A 88 -3.22 -8.38 -11.27
N CYS A 89 -3.57 -9.61 -10.89
CA CYS A 89 -2.62 -10.73 -10.81
C CYS A 89 -2.02 -11.12 -12.17
N GLY A 90 -2.58 -10.67 -13.29
CA GLY A 90 -2.04 -10.90 -14.63
C GLY A 90 -0.68 -10.22 -14.90
N ASN A 91 -0.30 -9.22 -14.11
CA ASN A 91 1.02 -8.58 -14.21
C ASN A 91 1.55 -8.19 -12.83
N LEU A 92 2.40 -9.07 -12.27
CA LEU A 92 3.09 -8.87 -11.00
C LEU A 92 4.61 -8.70 -11.18
N ALA A 93 5.06 -8.35 -12.40
CA ALA A 93 6.47 -8.12 -12.63
C ALA A 93 7.00 -7.01 -11.69
N PRO A 94 8.28 -7.07 -11.28
CA PRO A 94 8.86 -6.03 -10.43
C PRO A 94 8.63 -4.64 -11.01
N ILE A 95 8.30 -3.71 -10.13
CA ILE A 95 8.14 -2.29 -10.47
C ILE A 95 9.46 -1.71 -10.99
N THR A 96 9.40 -0.85 -12.00
CA THR A 96 10.58 -0.19 -12.56
C THR A 96 11.02 1.00 -11.70
N GLU A 97 12.21 1.53 -11.95
CA GLU A 97 12.68 2.75 -11.28
C GLU A 97 11.83 3.98 -11.63
N GLU A 98 11.33 4.07 -12.87
CA GLU A 98 10.44 5.15 -13.29
C GLU A 98 9.08 5.08 -12.59
N GLU A 99 8.49 3.89 -12.53
CA GLU A 99 7.26 3.63 -11.80
C GLU A 99 7.42 3.88 -10.30
N THR A 100 8.58 3.53 -9.75
CA THR A 100 8.95 3.82 -8.36
C THR A 100 8.99 5.33 -8.10
N ARG A 101 9.64 6.11 -8.97
CA ARG A 101 9.63 7.58 -8.88
C ARG A 101 8.22 8.14 -8.92
N ARG A 102 7.36 7.64 -9.82
CA ARG A 102 5.95 8.04 -9.89
C ARG A 102 5.20 7.78 -8.58
N LEU A 103 5.38 6.60 -7.98
CA LEU A 103 4.77 6.29 -6.67
C LEU A 103 5.28 7.21 -5.55
N ARG A 104 6.57 7.57 -5.57
CA ARG A 104 7.14 8.51 -4.60
C ARG A 104 6.50 9.88 -4.72
N THR A 105 6.43 10.44 -5.93
CA THR A 105 5.76 11.72 -6.19
C THR A 105 4.30 11.69 -5.74
N LEU A 106 3.56 10.61 -6.04
CA LEU A 106 2.18 10.46 -5.55
C LEU A 106 2.10 10.46 -4.02
N ALA A 107 3.09 9.88 -3.33
CA ALA A 107 3.09 9.77 -1.88
C ALA A 107 3.40 11.10 -1.17
N GLU A 108 4.07 12.07 -1.82
CA GLU A 108 4.55 13.32 -1.23
C GLU A 108 3.43 14.12 -0.57
N ASP A 109 2.26 14.22 -1.21
CA ASP A 109 1.12 14.99 -0.71
C ASP A 109 0.16 14.18 0.18
N MET A 110 0.46 12.91 0.45
CA MET A 110 -0.47 12.02 1.17
C MET A 110 -0.40 12.13 2.69
N LEU A 111 -1.51 11.82 3.37
CA LEU A 111 -1.54 11.71 4.84
C LEU A 111 -1.15 10.29 5.28
N PRO A 112 0.05 10.05 5.84
CA PRO A 112 0.47 8.70 6.20
C PRO A 112 -0.40 8.11 7.31
N LEU A 113 -0.71 6.81 7.21
CA LEU A 113 -1.48 6.09 8.23
C LEU A 113 -0.76 6.09 9.59
N PHE A 114 0.55 5.84 9.56
CA PHE A 114 1.45 5.75 10.71
C PHE A 114 2.56 6.80 10.58
N PRO A 115 2.30 8.07 10.92
CA PRO A 115 3.33 9.09 10.96
C PRO A 115 4.37 8.71 12.02
N ARG A 116 5.63 8.98 11.72
CA ARG A 116 6.71 8.98 12.71
C ARG A 116 7.05 10.44 13.05
N ALA A 117 7.35 10.68 14.32
CA ALA A 117 7.83 11.96 14.83
C ALA A 117 9.30 12.16 14.47
#